data_AF-A0A914DME6-F1
#
_entry.id   AF-A0A914DME6-F1
#
_cell.length_a   1.000
_cell.length_b   1.000
_cell.length_c   1.000
_cell.angle_alpha   90.00
_cell.angle_beta   90.00
_cell.angle_gamma   90.00
#
_symmetry.space_group_name_H-M   'P 1'
#
loop_
_entity.id
_entity.type
_entity.pdbx_description
1 polymer ?
#
loop_
_entity_poly.entity_id
_entity_poly.type
_entity_poly.pdbx_seq_one_letter_code
_entity_poly.pdbx_strand_id
1 'polypeptide(L)'
;MVWAGVGYGVKTPLFFIPEGVKVDGPGYREFLRKKVLTWARRMYGQREWVFMQDGAPSHKAEETQNLIRGNVPEFIEVDISSKRDNGDWPPNSPDLNLVDFSIWSILKAEACSKPHQSIEALKKSSVAA
;
A
#
# COMPACT_ATOMS: atom_id res chain seq x y z
N MET A 1 9.28 8.57 -0.38
CA MET A 1 7.86 8.15 -0.38
C MET A 1 7.67 7.07 0.69
N VAL A 2 6.45 6.88 1.19
CA VAL A 2 6.14 5.87 2.21
C VAL A 2 4.99 5.00 1.69
N TRP A 3 5.07 3.70 1.92
CA TRP A 3 3.95 2.76 1.74
C TRP A 3 3.53 2.24 3.11
N ALA A 4 2.22 2.14 3.34
CA ALA A 4 1.63 1.53 4.51
C ALA A 4 0.35 0.77 4.12
N GLY A 5 0.00 -0.22 4.92
CA GLY A 5 -1.28 -0.90 4.88
C GLY A 5 -1.84 -1.07 6.29
N VAL A 6 -3.16 -1.04 6.39
CA VAL A 6 -3.89 -1.25 7.64
C VAL A 6 -4.98 -2.29 7.43
N GLY A 7 -5.32 -3.00 8.49
CA GLY A 7 -6.42 -3.95 8.54
C GLY A 7 -6.98 -4.03 9.96
N TYR A 8 -7.96 -4.90 10.18
CA TYR A 8 -8.57 -5.04 11.50
C TYR A 8 -7.54 -5.51 12.53
N GLY A 9 -7.21 -4.63 13.49
CA GLY A 9 -6.24 -4.90 14.55
C GLY A 9 -4.78 -5.02 14.10
N VAL A 10 -4.45 -4.66 12.85
CA VAL A 10 -3.11 -4.82 12.29
C VAL A 10 -2.69 -3.63 11.44
N LYS A 11 -1.41 -3.26 11.53
CA LYS A 11 -0.77 -2.29 10.63
C LYS A 11 0.54 -2.86 10.10
N THR A 12 0.88 -2.55 8.87
CA THR A 12 2.20 -2.87 8.33
C THR A 12 3.26 -2.00 9.00
N PRO A 13 4.53 -2.39 8.99
CA PRO A 13 5.62 -1.43 9.09
C PRO A 13 5.44 -0.33 8.03
N LEU A 14 5.93 0.87 8.32
CA LEU A 14 6.09 1.88 7.28
C LEU A 14 7.26 1.47 6.39
N PHE A 15 6.98 1.21 5.11
CA PHE A 15 8.02 0.92 4.14
C PHE A 15 8.44 2.22 3.45
N PHE A 16 9.63 2.69 3.80
CA PHE A 16 10.23 3.87 3.19
C PHE A 16 10.86 3.51 1.85
N ILE A 17 10.42 4.19 0.81
CA ILE A 17 10.95 4.05 -0.55
C ILE A 17 12.05 5.11 -0.71
N PRO A 18 13.29 4.71 -1.08
CA PRO A 18 14.41 5.64 -1.20
C PRO A 18 14.12 6.76 -2.20
N GLU A 19 14.78 7.90 -1.98
CA GLU A 19 14.66 9.06 -2.86
C GLU A 19 15.18 8.73 -4.26
N GLY A 20 14.56 9.31 -5.29
CA GLY A 20 14.89 9.07 -6.70
C GLY A 20 14.41 7.72 -7.25
N VAL A 21 13.93 6.80 -6.41
CA VAL A 21 13.37 5.52 -6.87
C VAL A 21 11.95 5.73 -7.40
N LYS A 22 11.78 5.49 -8.71
CA LYS A 22 10.45 5.44 -9.32
C LYS A 22 9.76 4.13 -8.92
N VAL A 23 8.49 4.24 -8.54
CA VAL A 23 7.63 3.07 -8.33
C VAL A 23 6.83 2.85 -9.61
N ASP A 24 7.55 2.39 -10.63
CA ASP A 24 6.93 1.88 -11.85
C ASP A 24 6.37 0.46 -11.62
N GLY A 25 5.75 -0.12 -12.65
CA GLY A 25 5.18 -1.48 -12.56
C GLY A 25 6.20 -2.52 -12.06
N PRO A 26 7.37 -2.69 -12.70
CA PRO A 26 8.39 -3.64 -12.26
C PRO A 26 8.88 -3.41 -10.82
N GLY A 27 9.23 -2.17 -10.48
CA GLY A 27 9.70 -1.80 -9.15
C GLY A 27 8.65 -2.05 -8.08
N TYR A 28 7.37 -1.76 -8.38
CA TYR A 28 6.27 -2.04 -7.48
C TYR A 28 6.07 -3.54 -7.24
N ARG A 29 6.13 -4.37 -8.29
CA ARG A 29 6.02 -5.83 -8.16
C ARG A 29 7.16 -6.43 -7.35
N GLU A 30 8.38 -5.95 -7.54
CA GLU A 30 9.53 -6.38 -6.73
C GLU A 30 9.34 -6.00 -5.26
N PHE A 31 8.89 -4.76 -5.01
CA PHE A 31 8.56 -4.28 -3.68
C PHE A 31 7.46 -5.13 -3.01
N LEU A 32 6.37 -5.43 -3.72
CA LEU A 32 5.31 -6.30 -3.23
C LEU A 32 5.85 -7.67 -2.81
N ARG A 33 6.63 -8.33 -3.67
CA ARG A 33 7.22 -9.65 -3.36
C ARG A 33 8.12 -9.59 -2.13
N LYS A 34 9.08 -8.65 -2.10
CA LYS A 34 10.13 -8.59 -1.08
C LYS A 34 9.63 -8.06 0.27
N LYS A 35 8.62 -7.19 0.28
CA LYS A 35 8.17 -6.49 1.49
C LYS A 35 6.75 -6.88 1.87
N VAL A 36 5.77 -6.51 1.06
CA VAL A 36 4.35 -6.57 1.43
C VAL A 36 3.85 -8.00 1.55
N LEU A 37 4.00 -8.83 0.52
CA LEU A 37 3.54 -10.22 0.50
C LEU A 37 4.32 -11.10 1.47
N THR A 38 5.62 -10.84 1.62
CA THR A 38 6.46 -11.52 2.63
C THR A 38 6.00 -11.19 4.05
N TRP A 39 5.68 -9.92 4.33
CA TRP A 39 5.12 -9.50 5.62
C TRP A 39 3.74 -10.11 5.85
N ALA A 40 2.84 -10.03 4.86
CA ALA A 40 1.47 -10.53 4.97
C ALA A 40 1.44 -12.04 5.27
N ARG A 41 2.26 -12.84 4.57
CA ARG A 41 2.39 -14.28 4.84
C ARG A 41 2.80 -14.58 6.28
N ARG A 42 3.73 -13.79 6.84
CA ARG A 42 4.16 -13.95 8.23
C ARG A 42 3.09 -13.53 9.24
N MET A 43 2.34 -12.47 8.94
CA MET A 43 1.36 -11.91 9.86
C MET A 43 0.03 -12.66 9.88
N TYR A 44 -0.49 -13.01 8.71
CA TYR A 44 -1.79 -13.68 8.58
C TYR A 44 -1.66 -15.20 8.58
N GLY A 45 -0.51 -15.75 8.16
CA GLY A 45 -0.33 -17.20 8.07
C GLY A 45 -1.35 -17.82 7.11
N GLN A 46 -2.19 -18.70 7.63
CA GLN A 46 -3.26 -19.40 6.89
C GLN A 46 -4.65 -18.77 7.14
N ARG A 47 -4.73 -17.60 7.76
CA ARG A 47 -6.02 -16.92 7.96
C ARG A 47 -6.56 -16.40 6.63
N GLU A 48 -7.88 -16.29 6.53
CA GLU A 48 -8.54 -15.59 5.45
C GLU A 48 -8.38 -14.08 5.62
N TRP A 49 -8.09 -13.40 4.52
CA TRP A 49 -7.96 -11.93 4.47
C TRP A 49 -8.03 -11.45 3.02
N VAL A 50 -8.40 -10.19 2.86
CA VAL A 50 -8.58 -9.55 1.56
C VAL A 50 -7.47 -8.51 1.35
N PHE A 51 -6.77 -8.56 0.22
CA PHE A 51 -5.89 -7.48 -0.20
C PHE A 51 -6.69 -6.44 -1.00
N MET A 52 -6.37 -5.16 -0.83
CA MET A 52 -6.97 -4.05 -1.60
C MET A 52 -5.92 -2.95 -1.79
N GLN A 53 -5.96 -2.29 -2.95
CA GLN A 53 -5.15 -1.10 -3.27
C GLN A 53 -5.91 -0.21 -4.26
N ASP A 54 -5.52 1.06 -4.36
CA ASP A 54 -6.10 2.01 -5.30
C ASP A 54 -5.67 1.77 -6.76
N GLY A 55 -6.32 2.48 -7.68
CA GLY A 55 -6.10 2.37 -9.13
C GLY A 55 -4.88 3.13 -9.68
N ALA A 56 -3.78 3.28 -8.92
CA ALA A 56 -2.57 3.92 -9.44
C ALA A 56 -2.01 3.16 -10.66
N PRO A 57 -1.31 3.82 -11.62
CA PRO A 57 -0.87 3.17 -12.87
C PRO A 57 -0.04 1.88 -12.68
N SER A 58 0.84 1.82 -11.67
CA SER A 58 1.62 0.61 -11.34
C SER A 58 0.76 -0.52 -10.76
N HIS A 59 -0.37 -0.18 -10.12
CA HIS A 59 -1.33 -1.10 -9.54
C HIS A 59 -2.23 -1.69 -10.62
N LYS A 60 -2.64 -0.89 -11.61
CA LYS A 60 -3.49 -1.31 -12.75
C LYS A 60 -2.78 -2.25 -13.75
N ALA A 61 -1.45 -2.35 -13.71
CA ALA A 61 -0.74 -3.24 -14.62
C ALA A 61 -1.19 -4.70 -14.43
N GLU A 62 -1.50 -5.38 -15.52
CA GLU A 62 -2.03 -6.76 -15.50
C GLU A 62 -1.08 -7.72 -14.77
N GLU A 63 0.23 -7.57 -14.95
CA GLU A 63 1.21 -8.39 -14.24
C GLU A 63 1.25 -8.12 -12.73
N THR A 64 0.88 -6.91 -12.31
CA THR A 64 0.76 -6.57 -10.89
C THR A 64 -0.49 -7.22 -10.29
N GLN A 65 -1.63 -7.14 -10.98
CA GLN A 65 -2.87 -7.80 -10.54
C GLN A 65 -2.67 -9.32 -10.46
N ASN A 66 -2.09 -9.93 -11.51
CA ASN A 66 -1.80 -11.37 -11.55
C ASN A 66 -0.84 -11.82 -10.44
N LEU A 67 0.16 -10.99 -10.11
CA LEU A 67 1.04 -11.25 -8.99
C LEU A 67 0.28 -11.32 -7.66
N ILE A 68 -0.57 -10.33 -7.39
CA ILE A 68 -1.33 -10.27 -6.13
C ILE A 68 -2.29 -11.44 -6.06
N ARG A 69 -3.12 -11.66 -7.10
CA ARG A 69 -4.09 -12.76 -7.17
C ARG A 69 -3.47 -14.13 -6.90
N GLY A 70 -2.25 -14.38 -7.39
CA GLY A 70 -1.56 -15.65 -7.15
C GLY A 70 -0.90 -15.79 -5.77
N ASN A 71 -0.95 -14.77 -4.90
CA ASN A 71 -0.21 -14.74 -3.62
C ASN A 71 -1.04 -14.36 -2.39
N VAL A 72 -2.33 -14.07 -2.56
CA VAL A 72 -3.25 -13.70 -1.47
C VAL A 72 -4.52 -14.56 -1.56
N PRO A 73 -5.25 -14.78 -0.45
CA PRO A 73 -6.47 -15.60 -0.47
C PRO A 73 -7.59 -14.93 -1.25
N GLU A 74 -7.78 -13.62 -1.05
CA GLU A 74 -8.79 -12.83 -1.75
C GLU A 74 -8.23 -11.45 -2.10
N PHE A 75 -8.70 -10.89 -3.22
CA PHE A 75 -8.18 -9.64 -3.77
C PHE A 75 -9.31 -8.80 -4.38
N ILE A 76 -9.47 -7.56 -3.91
CA ILE A 76 -10.31 -6.55 -4.56
C ILE A 76 -9.52 -5.95 -5.72
N GLU A 77 -9.85 -6.37 -6.93
CA GLU A 77 -9.14 -5.97 -8.14
C GLU A 77 -9.48 -4.53 -8.54
N VAL A 78 -8.51 -3.85 -9.17
CA VAL A 78 -8.79 -2.58 -9.84
C VAL A 78 -9.04 -2.84 -11.31
N ASP A 79 -9.87 -2.01 -11.94
CA ASP A 79 -10.06 -2.05 -13.37
C ASP A 79 -8.70 -1.89 -14.09
N ILE A 80 -8.35 -2.80 -15.00
CA ILE A 80 -7.11 -2.75 -15.79
C ILE A 80 -7.27 -2.05 -17.14
N SER A 81 -8.50 -1.82 -17.63
CA SER A 81 -8.75 -1.09 -18.87
C SER A 81 -10.14 -0.46 -18.89
N SER A 82 -10.24 0.77 -19.41
CA SER A 82 -11.54 1.45 -19.61
C SER A 82 -12.55 0.73 -20.53
N LYS A 83 -12.15 -0.40 -21.14
CA LYS A 83 -12.97 -1.25 -22.00
C LYS A 83 -13.40 -2.56 -21.32
N ARG A 84 -12.85 -2.88 -20.14
CA ARG A 84 -13.19 -4.06 -19.34
C ARG A 84 -13.50 -3.56 -17.93
N ASP A 85 -14.74 -3.18 -17.70
CA ASP A 85 -15.21 -2.85 -16.35
C ASP A 85 -15.34 -4.15 -15.54
N ASN A 86 -14.22 -4.61 -14.99
CA ASN A 86 -14.12 -5.90 -14.30
C ASN A 86 -13.39 -5.84 -12.95
N GLY A 87 -13.03 -4.65 -12.48
CA GLY A 87 -12.44 -4.46 -11.15
C GLY A 87 -13.49 -4.08 -10.13
N ASP A 88 -13.39 -4.64 -8.93
CA ASP A 88 -14.31 -4.37 -7.82
C ASP A 88 -14.03 -3.01 -7.16
N TRP A 89 -12.81 -2.48 -7.30
CA TRP A 89 -12.44 -1.18 -6.74
C TRP A 89 -12.83 -0.01 -7.64
N PRO A 90 -13.67 0.94 -7.17
CA PRO A 90 -14.09 2.08 -7.97
C PRO A 90 -12.95 3.09 -8.21
N PRO A 91 -12.86 3.68 -9.41
CA PRO A 91 -11.85 4.69 -9.71
C PRO A 91 -12.13 6.00 -8.96
N ASN A 92 -11.06 6.69 -8.54
CA ASN A 92 -11.11 7.98 -7.86
C ASN A 92 -11.91 7.99 -6.53
N SER A 93 -11.85 6.90 -5.78
CA SER A 93 -12.54 6.75 -4.48
C SER A 93 -11.58 6.69 -3.29
N PRO A 94 -10.84 7.77 -2.99
CA PRO A 94 -9.96 7.82 -1.82
C PRO A 94 -10.73 7.75 -0.49
N ASP A 95 -12.01 8.10 -0.51
CA ASP A 95 -12.94 8.02 0.62
C ASP A 95 -13.21 6.57 1.07
N LEU A 96 -13.10 5.61 0.14
CA LEU A 96 -13.24 4.18 0.45
C LEU A 96 -11.93 3.55 0.90
N ASN A 97 -10.79 4.19 0.64
CA ASN A 97 -9.48 3.68 1.07
C ASN A 97 -9.19 4.22 2.46
N LEU A 98 -9.25 3.36 3.49
CA LEU A 98 -8.97 3.74 4.88
C LEU A 98 -7.66 4.53 5.04
N VAL A 99 -6.63 4.14 4.29
CA VAL A 99 -5.31 4.76 4.37
C VAL A 99 -5.37 6.22 3.87
N ASP A 100 -6.00 6.46 2.73
CA ASP A 100 -6.15 7.78 2.12
C ASP A 100 -7.20 8.65 2.83
N PHE A 101 -8.31 8.03 3.26
CA PHE A 101 -9.40 8.71 3.95
C PHE A 101 -8.96 9.31 5.29
N SER A 102 -8.12 8.61 6.06
CA SER A 102 -7.81 9.05 7.43
C SER A 102 -6.39 8.79 7.92
N ILE A 103 -5.79 7.63 7.62
CA ILE A 103 -4.51 7.24 8.26
C ILE A 103 -3.38 8.19 7.88
N TRP A 104 -3.29 8.62 6.62
CA TRP A 104 -2.26 9.57 6.22
C TRP A 104 -2.38 10.93 6.91
N SER A 105 -3.61 11.40 7.14
CA SER A 105 -3.85 12.66 7.86
C SER A 105 -3.39 12.54 9.32
N ILE A 106 -3.76 11.46 10.00
CA ILE A 106 -3.38 11.18 11.39
C ILE A 106 -1.86 11.03 11.50
N LEU A 107 -1.25 10.18 10.66
CA LEU A 107 0.19 9.97 10.65
C LEU A 107 0.96 11.27 10.43
N LYS A 108 0.49 12.11 9.51
CA LYS A 108 1.09 13.41 9.23
C LYS A 108 0.97 14.35 10.43
N ALA A 109 -0.21 14.43 11.06
CA ALA A 109 -0.42 15.29 12.22
C ALA A 109 0.51 14.92 13.38
N GLU A 110 0.61 13.63 13.69
CA GLU A 110 1.47 13.12 14.77
C GLU A 110 2.96 13.27 14.44
N ALA A 111 3.38 12.76 13.28
CA ALA A 111 4.78 12.77 12.88
C ALA A 111 5.31 14.19 12.67
N CYS A 112 4.47 15.13 12.21
CA CYS A 112 4.85 16.52 11.95
C CYS A 112 4.37 17.49 13.04
N SER A 113 4.00 16.99 14.23
CA SER A 113 3.66 17.81 15.41
C SER A 113 4.79 18.78 15.81
N LYS A 114 6.01 18.52 15.36
CA LYS A 114 7.21 19.35 15.55
C LYS A 114 8.07 19.34 14.28
N PRO A 115 8.87 20.40 14.03
CA PRO A 115 9.78 20.45 12.90
C PRO A 115 10.89 19.40 12.97
N HIS A 116 11.36 18.93 11.81
CA HIS A 116 12.47 17.99 11.69
C HIS A 116 13.63 18.60 10.92
N GLN A 117 14.86 18.36 11.38
CA GLN A 117 16.07 18.87 10.74
C GLN A 117 16.65 17.93 9.66
N SER A 118 16.10 16.71 9.54
CA SER A 118 16.53 15.75 8.51
C SER A 118 15.41 14.78 8.14
N ILE A 119 15.58 14.13 6.97
CA ILE A 119 14.69 13.07 6.52
C ILE A 119 14.72 11.89 7.50
N GLU A 120 15.88 11.59 8.09
CA GLU A 120 16.05 10.53 9.08
C GLU A 120 15.26 10.82 10.36
N ALA A 121 15.27 12.07 10.84
CA ALA A 121 14.49 12.49 12.00
C ALA A 121 12.98 12.39 11.72
N LEU A 122 12.55 12.78 10.51
CA LEU A 122 11.16 12.62 10.07
C LEU A 122 10.76 11.14 10.02
N LYS A 123 11.57 10.27 9.40
CA LYS A 123 11.31 8.82 9.33
C LYS A 123 11.14 8.20 10.72
N LYS A 124 12.02 8.57 11.68
CA LYS A 124 11.92 8.10 13.07
C LYS A 124 10.62 8.54 13.72
N SER A 125 10.22 9.79 13.51
CA SER A 125 8.98 10.33 14.07
C SER A 125 7.75 9.68 13.45
N SER A 126 7.76 9.40 12.13
CA SER A 126 6.68 8.65 11.48
C SER A 126 6.53 7.23 12.00
N VAL A 127 7.63 6.54 12.34
CA VAL A 127 7.56 5.19 12.91
C VAL A 127 7.05 5.19 14.36
N ALA A 128 7.28 6.28 15.10
CA ALA A 128 6.86 6.43 16.49
C ALA A 128 5.38 6.84 16.66
N ALA A 129 4.75 7.34 15.59
CA ALA A 129 3.33 7.67 15.53
C ALA A 129 2.44 6.43 15.37
#